data_AF-A0A3N5JUP8-F1
#
_entry.id   AF-A0A3N5JUP8-F1
#
_cell.length_a   1.000
_cell.length_b   1.000
_cell.length_c   1.000
_cell.angle_alpha   90.00
_cell.angle_beta   90.00
_cell.angle_gamma   90.00
#
_symmetry.space_group_name_H-M   'P 1'
#
loop_
_entity.id
_entity.type
_entity.pdbx_description
1 polymer ?
#
loop_
_entity_poly.entity_id
_entity_poly.type
_entity_poly.pdbx_seq_one_letter_code
_entity_poly.pdbx_strand_id
1 'polypeptide(L)'
;MSAHAVLKRITERFTPVIQRTDVPEDDRLFLYVEAQALREICRYVFRDLDARYVISIGLDDRPVSGKFLVAHDFAFDAARVLCSILSYLPGNAPRVDSIADVVPAANWAEREFRDLVGIEPVGHPYPKRLVLPDGWPDGVHPLRRDYPWDAVPPNYDETRTFDFDDPPDGCVVVPFGPFHPTLDEPAHFRLFVDGEVVRGCEYRGFMVHRAIEKLGDSVLTYNEIPMAAERICGICGCVHNVAYAQAVEQAAAVTPPPRARFIRTIMLEIERLHSHLLWVGLACHILGFDTLFMQCFRIREPIMWIAEKISGNRKTYALCLIGGVRWNITPALRAELMGVLATLEREWRPVVDAVAGDRNIRKRTRGV
;
A
#
# COMPACT_ATOMS: atom_id res chain seq x y z
N MET A 1 -3.50 -1.34 25.96
CA MET A 1 -4.86 -0.73 25.96
C MET A 1 -5.73 -1.66 25.12
N SER A 2 -6.97 -1.99 25.49
CA SER A 2 -7.87 -2.77 24.62
C SER A 2 -8.62 -1.83 23.66
N ALA A 3 -9.26 -2.37 22.63
CA ALA A 3 -10.14 -1.59 21.74
C ALA A 3 -11.23 -0.84 22.53
N HIS A 4 -11.81 -1.48 23.56
CA HIS A 4 -12.76 -0.85 24.48
C HIS A 4 -12.16 0.32 25.28
N ALA A 5 -10.90 0.21 25.69
CA ALA A 5 -10.22 1.29 26.41
C ALA A 5 -9.88 2.47 25.48
N VAL A 6 -9.49 2.20 24.23
CA VAL A 6 -9.33 3.25 23.20
C VAL A 6 -10.67 3.93 22.96
N LEU A 7 -11.74 3.16 22.73
CA LEU A 7 -13.08 3.68 22.52
C LEU A 7 -13.52 4.58 23.68
N LYS A 8 -13.31 4.15 24.93
CA LYS A 8 -13.62 4.93 26.12
C LYS A 8 -12.94 6.31 26.12
N ARG A 9 -11.64 6.38 25.77
CA ARG A 9 -10.91 7.66 25.71
C ARG A 9 -11.42 8.60 24.62
N ILE A 10 -11.97 8.04 23.53
CA ILE A 10 -12.56 8.85 22.45
C ILE A 10 -13.97 9.31 22.85
N THR A 11 -14.79 8.41 23.38
CA THR A 11 -16.17 8.74 23.78
C THR A 11 -16.19 9.78 24.91
N GLU A 12 -15.28 9.72 25.88
CA GLU A 12 -15.15 10.74 26.95
C GLU A 12 -15.12 12.20 26.43
N ARG A 13 -14.65 12.42 25.20
CA ARG A 13 -14.55 13.74 24.57
C ARG A 13 -15.57 13.98 23.46
N PHE A 14 -16.00 12.94 22.75
CA PHE A 14 -16.75 13.07 21.48
C PHE A 14 -18.09 12.32 21.46
N THR A 15 -18.64 11.87 22.60
CA THR A 15 -19.94 11.15 22.63
C THR A 15 -21.04 11.76 21.75
N PRO A 16 -21.30 13.08 21.73
CA PRO A 16 -22.46 13.63 21.01
C PRO A 16 -22.43 13.44 19.49
N VAL A 17 -21.24 13.27 18.91
CA VAL A 17 -21.02 13.22 17.45
C VAL A 17 -20.75 11.80 16.94
N ILE A 18 -20.73 10.80 17.84
CA ILE A 18 -20.55 9.40 17.51
C ILE A 18 -21.91 8.79 17.20
N GLN A 19 -22.08 8.32 15.96
CA GLN A 19 -23.33 7.77 15.47
C GLN A 19 -23.43 6.26 15.72
N ARG A 20 -22.30 5.54 15.59
CA ARG A 20 -22.22 4.09 15.77
C ARG A 20 -20.79 3.67 16.10
N THR A 21 -20.67 2.62 16.91
CA THR A 21 -19.40 1.97 17.24
C THR A 21 -19.51 0.47 17.02
N ASP A 22 -18.54 -0.13 16.33
CA ASP A 22 -18.41 -1.58 16.26
C ASP A 22 -17.04 -1.99 16.79
N VAL A 23 -17.02 -2.96 17.71
CA VAL A 23 -15.79 -3.50 18.29
C VAL A 23 -15.81 -5.02 18.12
N PRO A 24 -15.40 -5.54 16.96
CA PRO A 24 -15.31 -6.98 16.76
C PRO A 24 -14.24 -7.59 17.69
N GLU A 25 -14.28 -8.91 17.87
CA GLU A 25 -13.38 -9.64 18.78
C GLU A 25 -11.92 -9.74 18.29
N ASP A 26 -11.53 -9.02 17.24
CA ASP A 26 -10.23 -9.15 16.56
C ASP A 26 -9.38 -7.87 16.60
N ASP A 27 -9.40 -7.17 17.74
CA ASP A 27 -8.62 -5.96 18.00
C ASP A 27 -8.91 -4.79 17.02
N ARG A 28 -10.07 -4.81 16.35
CA ARG A 28 -10.54 -3.70 15.51
C ARG A 28 -11.54 -2.82 16.24
N LEU A 29 -11.56 -1.54 15.88
CA LEU A 29 -12.51 -0.55 16.35
C LEU A 29 -13.00 0.27 15.15
N PHE A 30 -14.30 0.22 14.86
CA PHE A 30 -14.94 1.06 13.86
C PHE A 30 -15.77 2.13 14.56
N LEU A 31 -15.50 3.39 14.23
CA LEU A 31 -16.16 4.55 14.82
C LEU A 31 -16.81 5.37 13.72
N TYR A 32 -18.13 5.29 13.60
CA TYR A 32 -18.92 6.11 12.68
C TYR A 32 -19.28 7.43 13.35
N VAL A 33 -18.93 8.54 12.71
CA VAL A 33 -19.05 9.88 13.27
C VAL A 33 -19.67 10.85 12.27
N GLU A 34 -20.15 11.98 12.77
CA GLU A 34 -20.56 13.10 11.92
C GLU A 34 -19.37 13.67 11.13
N ALA A 35 -19.61 14.01 9.86
CA ALA A 35 -18.56 14.49 8.95
C ALA A 35 -17.82 15.73 9.49
N GLN A 36 -18.53 16.63 10.17
CA GLN A 36 -17.96 17.84 10.78
C GLN A 36 -17.03 17.55 11.95
N ALA A 37 -17.18 16.40 12.61
CA ALA A 37 -16.34 16.00 13.74
C ALA A 37 -15.12 15.16 13.31
N LEU A 38 -15.11 14.65 12.08
CA LEU A 38 -14.12 13.68 11.60
C LEU A 38 -12.68 14.20 11.78
N ARG A 39 -12.41 15.43 11.34
CA ARG A 39 -11.07 16.04 11.41
C ARG A 39 -10.58 16.20 12.84
N GLU A 40 -11.43 16.69 13.75
CA GLU A 40 -11.04 16.89 15.15
C GLU A 40 -10.79 15.57 15.89
N ILE A 41 -11.56 14.53 15.58
CA ILE A 41 -11.34 13.19 16.14
C ILE A 41 -10.03 12.59 15.60
N CYS A 42 -9.77 12.70 14.30
CA CYS A 42 -8.50 12.28 13.70
C CYS A 42 -7.31 13.02 14.31
N ARG A 43 -7.43 14.34 14.52
CA ARG A 43 -6.42 15.15 15.22
C ARG A 43 -6.15 14.63 16.62
N TYR A 44 -7.21 14.36 17.39
CA TYR A 44 -7.09 13.84 18.75
C TYR A 44 -6.44 12.45 18.78
N VAL A 45 -6.90 11.53 17.92
CA VAL A 45 -6.36 10.17 17.82
C VAL A 45 -4.88 10.20 17.44
N PHE A 46 -4.49 11.03 16.47
CA PHE A 46 -3.11 11.15 16.01
C PHE A 46 -2.19 11.87 17.01
N ARG A 47 -2.60 13.04 17.53
CA ARG A 47 -1.72 13.90 18.35
C ARG A 47 -1.79 13.62 19.83
N ASP A 48 -2.99 13.38 20.35
CA ASP A 48 -3.25 13.30 21.80
C ASP A 48 -3.26 11.84 22.30
N LEU A 49 -3.64 10.88 21.44
CA LEU A 49 -3.62 9.45 21.76
C LEU A 49 -2.41 8.69 21.17
N ASP A 50 -1.54 9.37 20.42
CA ASP A 50 -0.32 8.82 19.81
C ASP A 50 -0.57 7.59 18.91
N ALA A 51 -1.67 7.61 18.16
CA ALA A 51 -1.95 6.58 17.17
C ALA A 51 -1.17 6.85 15.88
N ARG A 52 -0.62 5.80 15.28
CA ARG A 52 0.06 5.88 13.99
C ARG A 52 -0.97 5.89 12.87
N TYR A 53 -0.88 6.85 11.96
CA TYR A 53 -1.67 6.85 10.74
C TYR A 53 -1.35 5.62 9.87
N VAL A 54 -2.39 4.97 9.33
CA VAL A 54 -2.26 3.81 8.44
C VAL A 54 -2.61 4.19 7.01
N ILE A 55 -3.87 4.58 6.76
CA ILE A 55 -4.35 4.97 5.43
C ILE A 55 -5.66 5.75 5.53
N SER A 56 -6.08 6.39 4.44
CA SER A 56 -7.42 6.95 4.28
C SER A 56 -8.03 6.42 3.01
N ILE A 57 -9.32 6.13 3.05
CA ILE A 57 -10.02 5.43 1.98
C ILE A 57 -11.30 6.20 1.73
N GLY A 58 -11.51 6.60 0.47
CA GLY A 58 -12.80 7.09 0.01
C GLY A 58 -13.48 5.99 -0.80
N LEU A 59 -14.77 5.79 -0.57
CA LEU A 59 -15.56 4.75 -1.21
C LEU A 59 -16.86 5.32 -1.76
N ASP A 60 -17.20 4.89 -2.96
CA ASP A 60 -18.54 5.04 -3.52
C ASP A 60 -19.46 3.92 -3.02
N ASP A 61 -20.08 4.17 -1.87
CA ASP A 61 -21.04 3.27 -1.23
C ASP A 61 -22.50 3.57 -1.64
N ARG A 62 -22.71 4.43 -2.65
CA ARG A 62 -24.04 4.87 -3.10
C ARG A 62 -24.98 3.72 -3.47
N PRO A 63 -24.53 2.62 -4.12
CA PRO A 63 -25.42 1.51 -4.45
C PRO A 63 -26.03 0.80 -3.23
N VAL A 64 -25.38 0.90 -2.05
CA VAL A 64 -25.82 0.22 -0.82
C VAL A 64 -26.48 1.21 0.13
N SER A 65 -25.81 2.32 0.45
CA SER A 65 -26.27 3.29 1.46
C SER A 65 -26.85 4.58 0.89
N GLY A 66 -26.75 4.81 -0.42
CA GLY A 66 -27.08 6.09 -1.06
C GLY A 66 -26.07 7.21 -0.76
N LYS A 67 -24.93 6.89 -0.14
CA LYS A 67 -23.93 7.84 0.37
C LYS A 67 -22.52 7.47 -0.08
N PHE A 68 -21.61 8.42 -0.04
CA PHE A 68 -20.17 8.10 -0.07
C PHE A 68 -19.70 7.79 1.35
N LEU A 69 -18.58 7.09 1.48
CA LEU A 69 -17.95 6.78 2.77
C LEU A 69 -16.49 7.23 2.73
N VAL A 70 -16.05 7.89 3.79
CA VAL A 70 -14.62 8.13 4.04
C VAL A 70 -14.25 7.39 5.31
N ALA A 71 -13.10 6.72 5.29
CA ALA A 71 -12.48 6.09 6.45
C ALA A 71 -11.06 6.61 6.62
N HIS A 72 -10.67 6.95 7.84
CA HIS A 72 -9.29 7.19 8.23
C HIS A 72 -8.87 6.12 9.25
N ASP A 73 -7.87 5.33 8.89
CA ASP A 73 -7.39 4.20 9.68
C ASP A 73 -6.13 4.57 10.47
N PHE A 74 -6.14 4.23 11.76
CA PHE A 74 -5.07 4.47 12.71
C PHE A 74 -4.74 3.19 13.47
N ALA A 75 -3.45 2.97 13.76
CA ALA A 75 -2.97 1.85 14.54
C ALA A 75 -2.46 2.34 15.90
N PHE A 76 -3.00 1.75 16.97
CA PHE A 76 -2.44 1.87 18.31
C PHE A 76 -1.46 0.71 18.52
N ASP A 77 -0.21 0.87 18.08
CA ASP A 77 0.76 -0.24 17.97
C ASP A 77 0.96 -0.99 19.30
N ALA A 78 1.12 -0.27 20.43
CA ALA A 78 1.27 -0.88 21.76
C ALA A 78 0.00 -1.60 22.26
N ALA A 79 -1.17 -1.18 21.77
CA ALA A 79 -2.46 -1.79 22.07
C ALA A 79 -2.80 -2.94 21.12
N ARG A 80 -2.10 -3.02 19.97
CA ARG A 80 -2.43 -3.88 18.82
C ARG A 80 -3.83 -3.63 18.27
N VAL A 81 -4.35 -2.41 18.43
CA VAL A 81 -5.71 -2.04 17.98
C VAL A 81 -5.64 -1.30 16.66
N LEU A 82 -6.43 -1.74 15.68
CA LEU A 82 -6.68 -0.99 14.44
C LEU A 82 -8.00 -0.23 14.57
N CYS A 83 -7.94 1.09 14.52
CA CYS A 83 -9.08 1.99 14.67
C CYS A 83 -9.40 2.68 13.34
N SER A 84 -10.59 2.44 12.82
CA SER A 84 -11.14 3.10 11.65
C SER A 84 -12.13 4.17 12.10
N ILE A 85 -11.90 5.42 11.70
CA ILE A 85 -12.82 6.54 11.94
C ILE A 85 -13.52 6.81 10.62
N LEU A 86 -14.84 6.61 10.58
CA LEU A 86 -15.63 6.62 9.37
C LEU A 86 -16.69 7.71 9.39
N SER A 87 -16.98 8.29 8.23
CA SER A 87 -18.09 9.20 8.05
C SER A 87 -18.78 8.96 6.71
N TYR A 88 -20.10 8.89 6.75
CA TYR A 88 -20.93 8.91 5.55
C TYR A 88 -21.11 10.34 5.04
N LEU A 89 -20.96 10.52 3.73
CA LEU A 89 -21.10 11.81 3.04
C LEU A 89 -22.31 11.78 2.09
N PRO A 90 -22.96 12.93 1.82
CA PRO A 90 -24.07 13.01 0.88
C PRO A 90 -23.73 12.44 -0.50
N GLY A 91 -24.70 11.80 -1.17
CA GLY A 91 -24.54 11.23 -2.51
C GLY A 91 -24.35 12.25 -3.64
N ASN A 92 -24.51 13.56 -3.36
CA ASN A 92 -24.23 14.65 -4.28
C ASN A 92 -23.19 15.58 -3.65
N ALA A 93 -22.16 15.93 -4.42
CA ALA A 93 -21.04 16.78 -4.00
C ALA A 93 -20.43 16.36 -2.64
N PRO A 94 -19.87 15.13 -2.53
CA PRO A 94 -19.28 14.66 -1.27
C PRO A 94 -18.05 15.51 -0.91
N ARG A 95 -18.06 16.05 0.32
CA ARG A 95 -16.99 16.89 0.87
C ARG A 95 -16.67 16.45 2.28
N VAL A 96 -15.40 16.52 2.65
CA VAL A 96 -14.90 16.22 4.00
C VAL A 96 -13.79 17.20 4.35
N ASP A 97 -13.66 17.60 5.61
CA ASP A 97 -12.54 18.43 6.02
C ASP A 97 -11.24 17.61 5.97
N SER A 98 -10.24 18.11 5.26
CA SER A 98 -8.93 17.46 5.11
C SER A 98 -8.26 17.30 6.47
N ILE A 99 -7.64 16.15 6.70
CA ILE A 99 -6.78 15.92 7.86
C ILE A 99 -5.30 16.10 7.55
N ALA A 100 -4.94 16.36 6.29
CA ALA A 100 -3.56 16.34 5.80
C ALA A 100 -2.68 17.48 6.37
N ASP A 101 -3.26 18.55 6.90
CA ASP A 101 -2.51 19.60 7.61
C ASP A 101 -2.05 19.14 9.00
N VAL A 102 -2.87 18.34 9.69
CA VAL A 102 -2.58 17.79 11.02
C VAL A 102 -1.81 16.47 10.92
N VAL A 103 -2.16 15.64 9.93
CA VAL A 103 -1.65 14.30 9.66
C VAL A 103 -1.02 14.31 8.25
N PRO A 104 0.23 14.79 8.08
CA PRO A 104 0.84 14.96 6.75
C PRO A 104 0.85 13.70 5.88
N ALA A 105 0.90 12.52 6.50
CA ALA A 105 0.86 11.24 5.79
C ALA A 105 -0.47 10.98 5.04
N ALA A 106 -1.56 11.69 5.39
CA ALA A 106 -2.84 11.58 4.70
C ALA A 106 -2.87 12.27 3.33
N ASN A 107 -1.87 13.10 2.99
CA ASN A 107 -1.84 13.90 1.77
C ASN A 107 -2.12 13.08 0.50
N TRP A 108 -1.48 11.92 0.35
CA TRP A 108 -1.66 11.09 -0.85
C TRP A 108 -3.03 10.43 -0.88
N ALA A 109 -3.44 9.82 0.23
CA ALA A 109 -4.71 9.11 0.33
C ALA A 109 -5.91 10.04 0.07
N GLU A 110 -5.86 11.28 0.54
CA GLU A 110 -6.92 12.26 0.28
C GLU A 110 -6.95 12.73 -1.17
N ARG A 111 -5.79 12.92 -1.80
CA ARG A 111 -5.72 13.22 -3.24
C ARG A 111 -6.17 12.03 -4.09
N GLU A 112 -5.90 10.80 -3.66
CA GLU A 112 -6.31 9.58 -4.34
C GLU A 112 -7.83 9.45 -4.38
N PHE A 113 -8.53 9.54 -3.25
CA PHE A 113 -10.00 9.47 -3.28
C PHE A 113 -10.63 10.68 -3.97
N ARG A 114 -9.96 11.84 -3.96
CA ARG A 114 -10.42 13.02 -4.70
C ARG A 114 -10.38 12.76 -6.20
N ASP A 115 -9.25 12.27 -6.70
CA ASP A 115 -9.07 11.96 -8.11
C ASP A 115 -10.02 10.84 -8.54
N LEU A 116 -9.99 9.71 -7.84
CA LEU A 116 -10.60 8.48 -8.32
C LEU A 116 -12.09 8.35 -7.99
N VAL A 117 -12.53 8.89 -6.85
CA VAL A 117 -13.92 8.78 -6.34
C VAL A 117 -14.65 10.12 -6.43
N GLY A 118 -13.93 11.25 -6.34
CA GLY A 118 -14.49 12.60 -6.41
C GLY A 118 -15.02 13.12 -5.09
N ILE A 119 -14.45 12.66 -3.97
CA ILE A 119 -14.69 13.22 -2.63
C ILE A 119 -13.72 14.39 -2.43
N GLU A 120 -14.23 15.60 -2.15
CA GLU A 120 -13.40 16.79 -2.02
C GLU A 120 -12.87 16.96 -0.58
N PRO A 121 -11.54 16.89 -0.35
CA PRO A 121 -10.92 17.18 0.94
C PRO A 121 -10.74 18.70 1.12
N VAL A 122 -11.69 19.33 1.79
CA VAL A 122 -11.73 20.78 2.00
C VAL A 122 -10.57 21.22 2.89
N GLY A 123 -9.81 22.22 2.44
CA GLY A 123 -8.65 22.73 3.18
C GLY A 123 -7.37 21.92 2.99
N HIS A 124 -7.35 20.95 2.05
CA HIS A 124 -6.15 20.16 1.78
C HIS A 124 -4.97 21.05 1.35
N PRO A 125 -3.75 20.86 1.90
CA PRO A 125 -2.61 21.75 1.68
C PRO A 125 -2.03 21.67 0.27
N TYR A 126 -2.27 20.57 -0.45
CA TYR A 126 -1.75 20.34 -1.79
C TYR A 126 -2.78 19.66 -2.72
N PRO A 127 -3.86 20.36 -3.10
CA PRO A 127 -5.01 19.78 -3.80
C PRO A 127 -4.72 19.68 -5.31
N LYS A 128 -3.60 19.05 -5.70
CA LYS A 128 -3.29 18.73 -7.09
C LYS A 128 -3.62 17.27 -7.38
N ARG A 129 -3.87 16.97 -8.65
CA ARG A 129 -4.03 15.61 -9.18
C ARG A 129 -2.86 14.71 -8.74
N LEU A 130 -3.14 13.44 -8.46
CA LEU A 130 -2.18 12.44 -8.01
C LEU A 130 -2.14 11.22 -8.94
N VAL A 131 -3.28 10.58 -9.18
CA VAL A 131 -3.34 9.25 -9.82
C VAL A 131 -3.65 9.36 -11.29
N LEU A 132 -4.72 10.08 -11.63
CA LEU A 132 -5.22 10.14 -12.99
C LEU A 132 -4.21 10.83 -13.92
N PRO A 133 -4.15 10.47 -15.21
CA PRO A 133 -3.32 11.18 -16.17
C PRO A 133 -3.69 12.66 -16.25
N ASP A 134 -2.75 13.50 -16.68
CA ASP A 134 -2.93 14.97 -16.64
C ASP A 134 -4.07 15.42 -17.56
N GLY A 135 -4.17 14.83 -18.75
CA GLY A 135 -5.26 15.05 -19.72
C GLY A 135 -6.62 14.49 -19.35
N TRP A 136 -6.73 13.76 -18.24
CA TRP A 136 -8.00 13.14 -17.86
C TRP A 136 -9.03 14.21 -17.45
N PRO A 137 -10.27 14.18 -17.97
CA PRO A 137 -11.23 15.26 -17.76
C PRO A 137 -11.54 15.51 -16.29
N ASP A 138 -11.74 16.77 -15.92
CA ASP A 138 -12.17 17.13 -14.57
C ASP A 138 -13.61 16.65 -14.33
N GLY A 139 -13.91 16.21 -13.10
CA GLY A 139 -15.23 15.68 -12.72
C GLY A 139 -15.51 14.25 -13.17
N VAL A 140 -14.57 13.58 -13.85
CA VAL A 140 -14.67 12.17 -14.25
C VAL A 140 -13.87 11.30 -13.28
N HIS A 141 -14.57 10.44 -12.54
CA HIS A 141 -14.02 9.69 -11.41
C HIS A 141 -14.19 8.18 -11.64
N PRO A 142 -13.14 7.45 -12.08
CA PRO A 142 -13.30 6.08 -12.57
C PRO A 142 -13.59 5.03 -11.50
N LEU A 143 -13.31 5.29 -10.21
CA LEU A 143 -13.69 4.40 -9.11
C LEU A 143 -15.14 4.58 -8.66
N ARG A 144 -15.91 5.50 -9.27
CA ARG A 144 -17.36 5.52 -9.05
C ARG A 144 -18.03 4.28 -9.63
N ARG A 145 -19.08 3.83 -8.97
CA ARG A 145 -19.86 2.62 -9.27
C ARG A 145 -20.61 2.71 -10.59
N ASP A 146 -21.03 3.91 -10.96
CA ASP A 146 -21.72 4.26 -12.20
C ASP A 146 -20.78 4.49 -13.40
N TYR A 147 -19.47 4.52 -13.19
CA TYR A 147 -18.49 4.62 -14.28
C TYR A 147 -18.15 3.23 -14.85
N PRO A 148 -18.23 2.97 -16.17
CA PRO A 148 -17.88 1.67 -16.74
C PRO A 148 -16.38 1.37 -16.60
N TRP A 149 -16.02 0.11 -16.33
CA TRP A 149 -14.62 -0.29 -16.12
C TRP A 149 -13.77 -0.25 -17.41
N ASP A 150 -14.41 -0.34 -18.57
CA ASP A 150 -13.81 -0.36 -19.91
C ASP A 150 -13.96 0.98 -20.66
N ALA A 151 -14.50 2.01 -19.99
CA ALA A 151 -14.72 3.30 -20.60
C ALA A 151 -13.43 4.14 -20.66
N VAL A 152 -13.08 4.56 -21.88
CA VAL A 152 -12.14 5.65 -22.12
C VAL A 152 -12.91 6.98 -22.07
N PRO A 153 -12.47 7.98 -21.30
CA PRO A 153 -13.16 9.26 -21.24
C PRO A 153 -13.14 9.95 -22.61
N PRO A 154 -14.27 10.50 -23.09
CA PRO A 154 -14.39 11.03 -24.45
C PRO A 154 -13.59 12.31 -24.72
N ASN A 155 -13.23 13.05 -23.66
CA ASN A 155 -12.63 14.40 -23.76
C ASN A 155 -11.20 14.44 -23.17
N TYR A 156 -10.40 13.41 -23.41
CA TYR A 156 -9.00 13.39 -22.96
C TYR A 156 -8.20 14.51 -23.65
N ASP A 157 -7.55 15.37 -22.88
CA ASP A 157 -6.73 16.47 -23.38
C ASP A 157 -5.25 16.05 -23.44
N GLU A 158 -4.78 15.70 -24.64
CA GLU A 158 -3.38 15.32 -24.87
C GLU A 158 -2.38 16.48 -24.67
N THR A 159 -2.86 17.73 -24.63
CA THR A 159 -2.01 18.91 -24.47
C THR A 159 -1.83 19.33 -23.01
N ARG A 160 -2.71 18.85 -22.11
CA ARG A 160 -2.64 19.17 -20.69
C ARG A 160 -1.42 18.52 -20.05
N THR A 161 -0.60 19.34 -19.44
CA THR A 161 0.57 18.92 -18.67
C THR A 161 0.32 19.10 -17.17
N PHE A 162 1.08 18.38 -16.35
CA PHE A 162 1.04 18.58 -14.91
C PHE A 162 1.52 19.99 -14.54
N ASP A 163 0.71 20.71 -13.77
CA ASP A 163 1.02 22.04 -13.27
C ASP A 163 1.97 21.94 -12.07
N PHE A 164 3.26 22.09 -12.33
CA PHE A 164 4.31 21.98 -11.33
C PHE A 164 4.52 23.32 -10.59
N ASP A 165 4.81 23.27 -9.29
CA ASP A 165 5.10 24.49 -8.52
C ASP A 165 6.42 25.14 -8.93
N ASP A 166 6.52 26.46 -8.70
CA ASP A 166 7.80 27.16 -8.79
C ASP A 166 8.77 26.67 -7.70
N PRO A 167 10.06 26.51 -8.02
CA PRO A 167 11.05 26.12 -7.02
C PRO A 167 11.19 27.21 -5.95
N PRO A 168 11.58 26.86 -4.71
CA PRO A 168 11.94 27.84 -3.69
C PRO A 168 13.04 28.80 -4.16
N ASP A 169 13.04 30.02 -3.65
CA ASP A 169 14.03 31.04 -4.00
C ASP A 169 15.46 30.52 -3.82
N GLY A 170 16.29 30.73 -4.85
CA GLY A 170 17.69 30.31 -4.88
C GLY A 170 17.91 28.82 -5.23
N CYS A 171 16.85 28.02 -5.40
CA CYS A 171 16.97 26.63 -5.82
C CYS A 171 16.93 26.48 -7.35
N VAL A 172 17.69 25.51 -7.86
CA VAL A 172 17.61 25.05 -9.25
C VAL A 172 16.80 23.75 -9.29
N VAL A 173 15.97 23.59 -10.32
CA VAL A 173 15.21 22.36 -10.55
C VAL A 173 16.09 21.34 -11.29
N VAL A 174 16.29 20.18 -10.69
CA VAL A 174 16.91 19.02 -11.35
C VAL A 174 15.82 17.98 -11.61
N PRO A 175 15.40 17.77 -12.87
CA PRO A 175 14.42 16.76 -13.22
C PRO A 175 15.04 15.36 -13.18
N PHE A 176 14.31 14.40 -12.63
CA PHE A 176 14.75 13.02 -12.49
C PHE A 176 13.60 12.07 -12.84
N GLY A 177 13.79 11.25 -13.88
CA GLY A 177 12.73 10.43 -14.47
C GLY A 177 11.86 11.21 -15.48
N PRO A 178 10.75 10.62 -15.99
CA PRO A 178 10.15 9.36 -15.56
C PRO A 178 10.93 8.11 -15.97
N PHE A 179 11.80 8.23 -16.96
CA PHE A 179 12.67 7.15 -17.43
C PHE A 179 14.12 7.46 -17.04
N HIS A 180 14.54 6.98 -15.88
CA HIS A 180 15.93 7.10 -15.42
C HIS A 180 16.47 5.70 -15.08
N PRO A 181 17.71 5.33 -15.45
CA PRO A 181 18.24 3.98 -15.24
C PRO A 181 18.25 3.48 -13.80
N THR A 182 18.21 4.38 -12.83
CA THR A 182 18.20 4.05 -11.39
C THR A 182 16.80 4.02 -10.78
N LEU A 183 15.75 4.25 -11.58
CA LEU A 183 14.36 4.13 -11.15
C LEU A 183 13.83 2.76 -11.60
N ASP A 184 13.38 1.95 -10.64
CA ASP A 184 12.79 0.63 -10.94
C ASP A 184 11.37 0.75 -11.52
N GLU A 185 10.67 1.85 -11.22
CA GLU A 185 9.34 2.16 -11.74
C GLU A 185 9.29 3.60 -12.28
N PRO A 186 8.44 3.88 -13.30
CA PRO A 186 8.31 5.22 -13.84
C PRO A 186 7.80 6.21 -12.80
N ALA A 187 8.65 7.18 -12.47
CA ALA A 187 8.36 8.23 -11.50
C ALA A 187 9.12 9.49 -11.89
N HIS A 188 8.45 10.64 -11.91
CA HIS A 188 9.06 11.92 -12.20
C HIS A 188 9.22 12.73 -10.92
N PHE A 189 10.47 13.03 -10.58
CA PHE A 189 10.83 13.87 -9.44
C PHE A 189 11.42 15.18 -9.98
N ARG A 190 10.91 16.31 -9.51
CA ARG A 190 11.57 17.61 -9.63
C ARG A 190 12.28 17.89 -8.32
N LEU A 191 13.59 17.72 -8.29
CA LEU A 191 14.40 17.99 -7.11
C LEU A 191 14.73 19.48 -7.07
N PHE A 192 14.44 20.14 -5.95
CA PHE A 192 14.82 21.53 -5.73
C PHE A 192 16.16 21.56 -5.00
N VAL A 193 17.21 22.02 -5.68
CA VAL A 193 18.60 21.90 -5.24
C VAL A 193 19.23 23.28 -5.04
N ASP A 194 19.80 23.48 -3.85
CA ASP A 194 20.64 24.63 -3.49
C ASP A 194 22.09 24.15 -3.40
N GLY A 195 22.85 24.34 -4.48
CA GLY A 195 24.19 23.77 -4.65
C GLY A 195 24.15 22.24 -4.74
N GLU A 196 24.51 21.55 -3.65
CA GLU A 196 24.45 20.08 -3.52
C GLU A 196 23.33 19.62 -2.55
N VAL A 197 22.61 20.57 -1.92
CA VAL A 197 21.61 20.27 -0.89
C VAL A 197 20.22 20.22 -1.52
N VAL A 198 19.54 19.07 -1.40
CA VAL A 198 18.13 18.94 -1.77
C VAL A 198 17.28 19.64 -0.71
N ARG A 199 16.61 20.73 -1.09
CA ARG A 199 15.71 21.52 -0.22
C ARG A 199 14.26 21.04 -0.26
N GLY A 200 13.88 20.37 -1.34
CA GLY A 200 12.54 19.83 -1.53
C GLY A 200 12.45 18.98 -2.78
N CYS A 201 11.30 18.33 -2.95
CA CYS A 201 11.02 17.55 -4.13
C CYS A 201 9.52 17.61 -4.44
N GLU A 202 9.19 17.82 -5.70
CA GLU A 202 7.84 17.63 -6.22
C GLU A 202 7.79 16.30 -7.00
N TYR A 203 6.79 15.48 -6.67
CA TYR A 203 6.65 14.12 -7.21
C TYR A 203 5.42 14.01 -8.10
N ARG A 204 5.62 13.47 -9.30
CA ARG A 204 4.58 13.02 -10.22
C ARG A 204 4.80 11.54 -10.54
N GLY A 205 3.94 10.68 -10.00
CA GLY A 205 3.98 9.23 -10.22
C GLY A 205 2.75 8.69 -10.92
N PHE A 206 2.39 7.43 -10.61
CA PHE A 206 1.17 6.75 -11.05
C PHE A 206 1.04 6.47 -12.56
N MET A 207 2.13 6.60 -13.34
CA MET A 207 2.12 6.25 -14.77
C MET A 207 1.84 4.77 -15.04
N VAL A 208 1.95 3.90 -14.02
CA VAL A 208 1.67 2.46 -14.08
C VAL A 208 0.37 2.07 -13.39
N HIS A 209 -0.53 3.03 -13.13
CA HIS A 209 -1.84 2.73 -12.57
C HIS A 209 -2.66 1.86 -13.53
N ARG A 210 -3.10 0.69 -13.06
CA ARG A 210 -3.77 -0.36 -13.86
C ARG A 210 -5.24 -0.57 -13.51
N ALA A 211 -5.82 0.28 -12.65
CA ALA A 211 -7.21 0.19 -12.22
C ALA A 211 -7.61 -1.20 -11.68
N ILE A 212 -6.72 -1.88 -10.95
CA ILE A 212 -6.97 -3.22 -10.39
C ILE A 212 -8.18 -3.20 -9.45
N GLU A 213 -8.34 -2.14 -8.67
CA GLU A 213 -9.50 -1.94 -7.80
C GLU A 213 -10.81 -1.86 -8.58
N LYS A 214 -10.83 -1.07 -9.67
CA LYS A 214 -12.01 -0.95 -10.54
C LYS A 214 -12.41 -2.29 -11.15
N LEU A 215 -11.43 -3.07 -11.61
CA LEU A 215 -11.66 -4.42 -12.15
C LEU A 215 -12.23 -5.35 -11.07
N GLY A 216 -11.63 -5.31 -9.87
CA GLY A 216 -12.07 -6.07 -8.70
C GLY A 216 -13.52 -5.79 -8.33
N ASP A 217 -13.93 -4.54 -8.42
CA ASP A 217 -15.25 -4.11 -7.99
C ASP A 217 -16.35 -4.19 -9.08
N SER A 218 -15.95 -4.39 -10.35
CA SER A 218 -16.88 -4.33 -11.50
C SER A 218 -17.08 -5.66 -12.21
N VAL A 219 -16.00 -6.43 -12.46
CA VAL A 219 -16.06 -7.61 -13.34
C VAL A 219 -15.46 -8.87 -12.75
N LEU A 220 -14.49 -8.74 -11.84
CA LEU A 220 -13.84 -9.91 -11.26
C LEU A 220 -14.70 -10.48 -10.14
N THR A 221 -14.75 -11.81 -10.08
CA THR A 221 -15.35 -12.52 -8.96
C THR A 221 -14.40 -12.54 -7.75
N TYR A 222 -14.95 -12.81 -6.57
CA TYR A 222 -14.15 -12.98 -5.35
C TYR A 222 -12.98 -13.98 -5.49
N ASN A 223 -13.10 -14.99 -6.37
CA ASN A 223 -12.05 -15.99 -6.61
C ASN A 223 -11.02 -15.57 -7.67
N GLU A 224 -11.33 -14.59 -8.51
CA GLU A 224 -10.41 -14.05 -9.52
C GLU A 224 -9.56 -12.89 -8.97
N ILE A 225 -10.11 -12.10 -8.04
CA ILE A 225 -9.41 -10.99 -7.39
C ILE A 225 -8.08 -11.41 -6.74
N PRO A 226 -7.95 -12.56 -6.02
CA PRO A 226 -6.67 -13.02 -5.50
C PRO A 226 -5.57 -13.11 -6.56
N MET A 227 -5.92 -13.52 -7.78
CA MET A 227 -4.96 -13.58 -8.89
C MET A 227 -4.56 -12.20 -9.40
N ALA A 228 -5.51 -11.25 -9.44
CA ALA A 228 -5.24 -9.87 -9.77
C ALA A 228 -4.38 -9.19 -8.68
N ALA A 229 -4.66 -9.50 -7.41
CA ALA A 229 -3.96 -8.95 -6.25
C ALA A 229 -2.47 -9.30 -6.25
N GLU A 230 -2.08 -10.51 -6.69
CA GLU A 230 -0.67 -10.87 -6.83
C GLU A 230 0.11 -9.99 -7.81
N ARG A 231 -0.60 -9.27 -8.69
CA ARG A 231 -0.01 -8.40 -9.69
C ARG A 231 0.08 -6.95 -9.22
N ILE A 232 -0.44 -6.59 -8.03
CA ILE A 232 -0.33 -5.24 -7.48
C ILE A 232 1.15 -4.85 -7.32
N CYS A 233 1.92 -5.72 -6.67
CA CYS A 233 3.37 -5.58 -6.48
C CYS A 233 4.10 -6.67 -7.26
N GLY A 234 5.03 -6.29 -8.16
CA GLY A 234 5.81 -7.25 -8.96
C GLY A 234 6.76 -8.13 -8.13
N ILE A 235 7.04 -7.75 -6.88
CA ILE A 235 8.00 -8.42 -6.00
C ILE A 235 7.32 -9.18 -4.87
N CYS A 236 6.13 -8.76 -4.45
CA CYS A 236 5.47 -9.16 -3.21
C CYS A 236 4.00 -9.57 -3.43
N GLY A 237 3.74 -10.36 -4.47
CA GLY A 237 2.37 -10.72 -4.86
C GLY A 237 1.64 -11.63 -3.84
N CYS A 238 2.34 -12.54 -3.16
CA CYS A 238 1.70 -13.49 -2.24
C CYS A 238 1.05 -12.77 -1.05
N VAL A 239 1.70 -11.73 -0.51
CA VAL A 239 1.12 -10.96 0.60
C VAL A 239 -0.19 -10.27 0.21
N HIS A 240 -0.28 -9.71 -1.00
CA HIS A 240 -1.53 -9.08 -1.48
C HIS A 240 -2.66 -10.10 -1.64
N ASN A 241 -2.36 -11.28 -2.20
CA ASN A 241 -3.33 -12.36 -2.31
C ASN A 241 -3.81 -12.84 -0.93
N VAL A 242 -2.88 -13.14 -0.01
CA VAL A 242 -3.24 -13.63 1.33
C VAL A 242 -4.02 -12.57 2.10
N ALA A 243 -3.62 -11.29 2.04
CA ALA A 243 -4.33 -10.20 2.69
C ALA A 243 -5.78 -10.09 2.19
N TYR A 244 -5.99 -10.14 0.88
CA TYR A 244 -7.33 -10.14 0.30
C TYR A 244 -8.14 -11.38 0.71
N ALA A 245 -7.56 -12.57 0.60
CA ALA A 245 -8.24 -13.81 0.97
C ALA A 245 -8.65 -13.82 2.46
N GLN A 246 -7.79 -13.33 3.35
CA GLN A 246 -8.09 -13.22 4.77
C GLN A 246 -9.21 -12.20 5.05
N ALA A 247 -9.21 -11.06 4.36
CA ALA A 247 -10.27 -10.07 4.50
C ALA A 247 -11.64 -10.65 4.11
N VAL A 248 -11.72 -11.37 2.99
CA VAL A 248 -12.96 -12.03 2.53
C VAL A 248 -13.35 -13.18 3.46
N GLU A 249 -12.41 -14.01 3.89
CA GLU A 249 -12.65 -15.10 4.84
C GLU A 249 -13.24 -14.60 6.16
N GLN A 250 -12.69 -13.50 6.70
CA GLN A 250 -13.20 -12.87 7.91
C GLN A 250 -14.62 -12.30 7.70
N ALA A 251 -14.84 -11.59 6.59
CA ALA A 251 -16.15 -11.03 6.27
C ALA A 251 -17.23 -12.12 6.06
N ALA A 252 -16.84 -13.27 5.50
CA ALA A 252 -17.72 -14.41 5.26
C ALA A 252 -17.76 -15.43 6.41
N ALA A 253 -17.07 -15.17 7.53
CA ALA A 253 -16.90 -16.11 8.65
C ALA A 253 -16.40 -17.51 8.23
N VAL A 254 -15.55 -17.58 7.20
CA VAL A 254 -14.95 -18.82 6.70
C VAL A 254 -13.60 -19.05 7.38
N THR A 255 -13.44 -20.21 8.02
CA THR A 255 -12.15 -20.60 8.63
C THR A 255 -11.40 -21.57 7.73
N PRO A 256 -10.24 -21.20 7.16
CA PRO A 256 -9.44 -22.13 6.35
C PRO A 256 -8.83 -23.24 7.22
N PRO A 257 -8.62 -24.46 6.68
CA PRO A 257 -8.00 -25.56 7.42
C PRO A 257 -6.62 -25.17 7.99
N PRO A 258 -6.23 -25.68 9.19
CA PRO A 258 -4.93 -25.35 9.78
C PRO A 258 -3.74 -25.60 8.85
N ARG A 259 -3.79 -26.69 8.07
CA ARG A 259 -2.76 -27.01 7.07
C ARG A 259 -2.64 -25.92 5.99
N ALA A 260 -3.75 -25.36 5.52
CA ALA A 260 -3.73 -24.29 4.54
C ALA A 260 -3.09 -23.02 5.10
N ARG A 261 -3.37 -22.69 6.37
CA ARG A 261 -2.73 -21.56 7.06
C ARG A 261 -1.20 -21.72 7.13
N PHE A 262 -0.70 -22.91 7.48
CA PHE A 262 0.74 -23.18 7.47
C PHE A 262 1.35 -23.05 6.07
N ILE A 263 0.69 -23.56 5.03
CA ILE A 263 1.18 -23.45 3.66
C ILE A 263 1.24 -21.99 3.20
N ARG A 264 0.23 -21.17 3.54
CA ARG A 264 0.26 -19.71 3.29
C ARG A 264 1.45 -19.06 3.97
N THR A 265 1.69 -19.36 5.25
CA THR A 265 2.87 -18.84 5.96
C THR A 265 4.17 -19.25 5.29
N ILE A 266 4.32 -20.52 4.88
CA ILE A 266 5.52 -20.98 4.18
C ILE A 266 5.75 -20.18 2.89
N MET A 267 4.70 -19.96 2.09
CA MET A 267 4.84 -19.15 0.87
C MET A 267 5.12 -17.68 1.12
N LEU A 268 4.51 -17.08 2.15
CA LEU A 268 4.81 -15.71 2.54
C LEU A 268 6.29 -15.56 2.93
N GLU A 269 6.85 -16.55 3.63
CA GLU A 269 8.25 -16.53 4.04
C GLU A 269 9.21 -16.85 2.88
N ILE A 270 8.84 -17.74 1.96
CA ILE A 270 9.58 -17.93 0.70
C ILE A 270 9.62 -16.61 -0.09
N GLU A 271 8.49 -15.90 -0.18
CA GLU A 271 8.42 -14.61 -0.85
C GLU A 271 9.25 -13.55 -0.15
N ARG A 272 9.14 -13.48 1.18
CA ARG A 272 9.92 -12.57 2.03
C ARG A 272 11.42 -12.77 1.80
N LEU A 273 11.91 -14.01 1.85
CA LEU A 273 13.34 -14.32 1.69
C LEU A 273 13.88 -13.84 0.35
N HIS A 274 13.24 -14.22 -0.77
CA HIS A 274 13.74 -13.80 -2.07
C HIS A 274 13.51 -12.29 -2.32
N SER A 275 12.53 -11.66 -1.65
CA SER A 275 12.24 -10.22 -1.77
C SER A 275 13.32 -9.40 -1.07
N HIS A 276 13.71 -9.76 0.15
CA HIS A 276 14.81 -9.10 0.85
C HIS A 276 16.16 -9.33 0.16
N LEU A 277 16.41 -10.51 -0.41
CA LEU A 277 17.62 -10.74 -1.21
C LEU A 277 17.69 -9.84 -2.44
N LEU A 278 16.55 -9.62 -3.12
CA LEU A 278 16.47 -8.67 -4.22
C LEU A 278 16.82 -7.26 -3.76
N TRP A 279 16.21 -6.81 -2.64
CA TRP A 279 16.46 -5.48 -2.09
C TRP A 279 17.92 -5.27 -1.67
N VAL A 280 18.54 -6.24 -1.00
CA VAL A 280 19.96 -6.13 -0.63
C VAL A 280 20.85 -6.10 -1.88
N GLY A 281 20.55 -6.92 -2.88
CA GLY A 281 21.27 -6.89 -4.16
C GLY A 281 21.17 -5.52 -4.84
N LEU A 282 19.96 -5.00 -4.97
CA LEU A 282 19.71 -3.69 -5.60
C LEU A 282 20.37 -2.55 -4.82
N ALA A 283 20.29 -2.55 -3.49
CA ALA A 283 20.98 -1.58 -2.65
C ALA A 283 22.51 -1.62 -2.89
N CYS A 284 23.09 -2.81 -3.03
CA CYS A 284 24.52 -2.95 -3.38
C CYS A 284 24.81 -2.37 -4.76
N HIS A 285 23.98 -2.65 -5.77
CA HIS A 285 24.15 -2.12 -7.13
C HIS A 285 24.11 -0.58 -7.16
N ILE A 286 23.14 0.04 -6.48
CA ILE A 286 23.01 1.50 -6.38
C ILE A 286 24.22 2.13 -5.70
N LEU A 287 24.83 1.43 -4.74
CA LEU A 287 26.06 1.87 -4.08
C LEU A 287 27.35 1.61 -4.89
N GLY A 288 27.26 0.89 -6.03
CA GLY A 288 28.36 0.56 -6.93
C GLY A 288 29.03 -0.80 -6.69
N PHE A 289 28.38 -1.72 -5.97
CA PHE A 289 28.91 -3.04 -5.61
C PHE A 289 28.26 -4.18 -6.42
N ASP A 290 28.61 -4.28 -7.70
CA ASP A 290 27.99 -5.25 -8.62
C ASP A 290 28.26 -6.70 -8.28
N THR A 291 29.42 -7.03 -7.70
CA THR A 291 29.71 -8.41 -7.27
C THR A 291 28.72 -8.87 -6.19
N LEU A 292 28.37 -8.01 -5.24
CA LEU A 292 27.40 -8.33 -4.19
C LEU A 292 25.99 -8.45 -4.77
N PHE A 293 25.63 -7.58 -5.71
CA PHE A 293 24.39 -7.72 -6.49
C PHE A 293 24.29 -9.10 -7.14
N MET A 294 25.33 -9.53 -7.87
CA MET A 294 25.35 -10.84 -8.54
C MET A 294 25.27 -12.01 -7.55
N GLN A 295 25.94 -11.92 -6.40
CA GLN A 295 25.86 -12.94 -5.35
C GLN A 295 24.47 -13.03 -4.73
N CYS A 296 23.83 -11.90 -4.42
CA CYS A 296 22.46 -11.86 -3.91
C CYS A 296 21.49 -12.53 -4.90
N PHE A 297 21.60 -12.24 -6.19
CA PHE A 297 20.74 -12.83 -7.22
C PHE A 297 21.02 -14.34 -7.41
N ARG A 298 22.29 -14.76 -7.37
CA ARG A 298 22.67 -16.19 -7.40
C ARG A 298 22.05 -16.98 -6.24
N ILE A 299 22.09 -16.43 -5.03
CA ILE A 299 21.53 -17.05 -3.82
C ILE A 299 19.99 -17.06 -3.85
N ARG A 300 19.40 -16.06 -4.52
CA ARG A 300 17.95 -15.90 -4.67
C ARG A 300 17.31 -16.97 -5.57
N GLU A 301 18.02 -17.41 -6.62
CA GLU A 301 17.49 -18.33 -7.63
C GLU A 301 16.93 -19.66 -7.06
N PRO A 302 17.66 -20.41 -6.21
CA PRO A 302 17.14 -21.65 -5.64
C PRO A 302 15.82 -21.52 -4.87
N ILE A 303 15.59 -20.36 -4.23
CA ILE A 303 14.33 -20.08 -3.52
C ILE A 303 13.17 -19.98 -4.52
N MET A 304 13.41 -19.35 -5.67
CA MET A 304 12.40 -19.23 -6.73
C MET A 304 12.14 -20.56 -7.45
N TRP A 305 13.14 -21.43 -7.58
CA TRP A 305 12.94 -22.78 -8.11
C TRP A 305 12.03 -23.62 -7.21
N ILE A 306 12.15 -23.48 -5.89
CA ILE A 306 11.22 -24.14 -4.96
C ILE A 306 9.82 -23.54 -5.09
N ALA A 307 9.69 -22.22 -5.20
CA ALA A 307 8.39 -21.59 -5.42
C ALA A 307 7.73 -22.12 -6.72
N GLU A 308 8.51 -22.24 -7.80
CA GLU A 308 8.08 -22.83 -9.07
C GLU A 308 7.66 -24.29 -8.91
N LYS A 309 8.39 -25.11 -8.16
CA LYS A 309 8.00 -26.50 -7.89
C LYS A 309 6.70 -26.62 -7.06
N ILE A 310 6.43 -25.65 -6.19
CA ILE A 310 5.22 -25.64 -5.37
C ILE A 310 4.00 -25.17 -6.17
N SER A 311 4.15 -24.11 -6.98
CA SER A 311 3.01 -23.41 -7.58
C SER A 311 2.98 -23.41 -9.10
N GLY A 312 4.00 -23.97 -9.76
CA GLY A 312 4.20 -23.91 -11.21
C GLY A 312 4.79 -22.59 -11.72
N ASN A 313 4.95 -21.58 -10.86
CA ASN A 313 5.47 -20.27 -11.25
C ASN A 313 6.56 -19.78 -10.30
N ARG A 314 7.58 -19.14 -10.85
CA ARG A 314 8.65 -18.50 -10.06
C ARG A 314 8.20 -17.22 -9.36
N LYS A 315 7.18 -16.56 -9.92
CA LYS A 315 6.47 -15.40 -9.39
C LYS A 315 5.00 -15.45 -9.79
N THR A 316 4.13 -14.73 -9.10
CA THR A 316 2.66 -14.85 -9.24
C THR A 316 2.22 -16.30 -9.08
N TYR A 317 2.19 -16.75 -7.82
CA TYR A 317 2.06 -18.15 -7.45
C TYR A 317 0.67 -18.73 -7.71
N ALA A 318 -0.40 -17.91 -7.65
CA ALA A 318 -1.79 -18.36 -7.73
C ALA A 318 -2.13 -19.52 -6.75
N LEU A 319 -1.45 -19.57 -5.61
CA LEU A 319 -1.60 -20.66 -4.62
C LEU A 319 -2.75 -20.40 -3.65
N CYS A 320 -2.86 -19.17 -3.13
CA CYS A 320 -3.82 -18.83 -2.10
C CYS A 320 -5.19 -18.58 -2.73
N LEU A 321 -6.21 -19.23 -2.17
CA LEU A 321 -7.62 -19.11 -2.55
C LEU A 321 -8.43 -18.79 -1.29
N ILE A 322 -9.62 -18.21 -1.46
CA ILE A 322 -10.56 -18.04 -0.34
C ILE A 322 -10.92 -19.43 0.21
N GLY A 323 -10.76 -19.61 1.53
CA GLY A 323 -11.01 -20.85 2.26
C GLY A 323 -9.83 -21.85 2.28
N GLY A 324 -8.73 -21.59 1.57
CA GLY A 324 -7.57 -22.49 1.64
C GLY A 324 -6.42 -22.21 0.67
N VAL A 325 -5.88 -23.28 0.10
CA VAL A 325 -4.79 -23.25 -0.88
C VAL A 325 -5.05 -24.25 -2.00
N ARG A 326 -4.58 -23.94 -3.20
CA ARG A 326 -4.78 -24.76 -4.40
C ARG A 326 -3.94 -26.04 -4.39
N TRP A 327 -2.70 -25.95 -3.93
CA TRP A 327 -1.75 -27.07 -3.93
C TRP A 327 -1.21 -27.35 -2.54
N ASN A 328 -0.87 -28.60 -2.30
CA ASN A 328 -0.32 -29.07 -1.05
C ASN A 328 1.21 -29.25 -1.16
N ILE A 329 1.94 -29.00 -0.07
CA ILE A 329 3.37 -29.31 0.02
C ILE A 329 3.53 -30.78 0.42
N THR A 330 4.09 -31.58 -0.48
CA THR A 330 4.35 -33.02 -0.25
C THR A 330 5.56 -33.23 0.67
N PRO A 331 5.70 -34.40 1.33
CA PRO A 331 6.88 -34.71 2.13
C PRO A 331 8.20 -34.62 1.33
N ALA A 332 8.17 -34.97 0.04
CA ALA A 332 9.34 -34.83 -0.84
C ALA A 332 9.71 -33.36 -1.07
N LEU A 333 8.74 -32.50 -1.40
CA LEU A 333 8.96 -31.05 -1.53
C LEU A 333 9.45 -30.42 -0.22
N ARG A 334 8.93 -30.88 0.92
CA ARG A 334 9.41 -30.44 2.24
C ARG A 334 10.89 -30.77 2.43
N ALA A 335 11.31 -32.00 2.11
CA ALA A 335 12.71 -32.39 2.24
C ALA A 335 13.62 -31.54 1.35
N GLU A 336 13.18 -31.25 0.12
CA GLU A 336 13.91 -30.38 -0.80
C GLU A 336 14.02 -28.94 -0.28
N LEU A 337 12.90 -28.36 0.20
CA LEU A 337 12.87 -27.03 0.81
C LEU A 337 13.86 -26.92 1.97
N MET A 338 13.93 -27.94 2.84
CA MET A 338 14.91 -27.96 3.94
C MET A 338 16.36 -27.94 3.43
N GLY A 339 16.67 -28.63 2.34
CA GLY A 339 17.99 -28.60 1.70
C GLY A 339 18.34 -27.23 1.09
N VAL A 340 17.36 -26.56 0.48
CA VAL A 340 17.52 -25.20 -0.05
C VAL A 340 17.76 -24.21 1.09
N LEU A 341 17.03 -24.31 2.20
CA LEU A 341 17.23 -23.45 3.37
C LEU A 341 18.63 -23.64 3.99
N ALA A 342 19.11 -24.87 4.09
CA ALA A 342 20.46 -25.14 4.61
C ALA A 342 21.56 -24.54 3.71
N THR A 343 21.36 -24.60 2.40
CA THR A 343 22.28 -23.98 1.42
C THR A 343 22.22 -22.46 1.51
N LEU A 344 21.01 -21.90 1.56
CA LEU A 344 20.76 -20.47 1.70
C LEU A 344 21.46 -19.91 2.95
N GLU A 345 21.29 -20.54 4.11
CA GLU A 345 21.90 -20.07 5.36
C GLU A 345 23.42 -20.05 5.28
N ARG A 346 24.03 -21.08 4.69
CA ARG A 346 25.48 -21.16 4.50
C ARG A 346 26.00 -20.07 3.57
N GLU A 347 25.31 -19.81 2.46
CA GLU A 347 25.76 -18.86 1.44
C GLU A 347 25.43 -17.40 1.75
N TRP A 348 24.38 -17.16 2.53
CA TRP A 348 23.96 -15.83 2.92
C TRP A 348 24.91 -15.18 3.93
N ARG A 349 25.44 -15.97 4.88
CA ARG A 349 26.33 -15.46 5.95
C ARG A 349 27.54 -14.67 5.40
N PRO A 350 28.33 -15.17 4.43
CA PRO A 350 29.42 -14.40 3.85
C PRO A 350 28.98 -13.07 3.20
N VAL A 351 27.80 -13.04 2.57
CA VAL A 351 27.27 -11.82 1.95
C VAL A 351 26.90 -10.79 3.01
N VAL A 352 26.24 -11.23 4.09
CA VAL A 352 25.94 -10.35 5.23
C VAL A 352 27.20 -9.80 5.85
N ASP A 353 28.20 -10.65 6.11
CA ASP A 353 29.46 -10.23 6.73
C ASP A 353 30.20 -9.21 5.85
N ALA A 354 30.20 -9.42 4.53
CA ALA A 354 30.77 -8.48 3.57
C ALA A 354 30.05 -7.12 3.59
N VAL A 355 28.72 -7.11 3.54
CA VAL A 355 27.93 -5.86 3.55
C VAL A 355 28.03 -5.14 4.91
N ALA A 356 27.87 -5.87 6.01
CA ALA A 356 27.87 -5.30 7.35
C ALA A 356 29.25 -4.79 7.78
N GLY A 357 30.32 -5.42 7.31
CA GLY A 357 31.70 -5.04 7.58
C GLY A 357 32.24 -3.92 6.68
N ASP A 358 31.62 -3.66 5.53
CA ASP A 358 32.15 -2.71 4.55
C ASP A 358 32.08 -1.25 5.04
N ARG A 359 33.23 -0.58 5.02
CA ARG A 359 33.37 0.81 5.50
C ARG A 359 32.70 1.82 4.56
N ASN A 360 32.71 1.56 3.25
CA ASN A 360 32.14 2.48 2.26
C ASN A 360 30.62 2.46 2.31
N ILE A 361 30.01 1.28 2.39
CA ILE A 361 28.57 1.11 2.60
C ILE A 361 28.15 1.86 3.86
N ARG A 362 28.83 1.62 4.99
CA ARG A 362 28.54 2.33 6.25
C ARG A 362 28.66 3.85 6.14
N LYS A 363 29.66 4.37 5.42
CA LYS A 363 29.85 5.81 5.20
C LYS A 363 28.72 6.41 4.35
N ARG A 364 28.16 5.62 3.42
CA ARG A 364 27.08 6.05 2.51
C ARG A 364 25.68 5.92 3.11
N THR A 365 25.50 5.14 4.17
CA THR A 365 24.19 4.89 4.80
C THR A 365 24.01 5.49 6.18
N ARG A 366 25.10 5.83 6.89
CA ARG A 366 25.00 6.39 8.25
C ARG A 366 24.70 7.88 8.21
N GLY A 367 23.61 8.28 8.84
CA GLY A 367 23.21 9.69 8.95
C GLY A 367 22.57 10.26 7.68
N VAL A 368 22.15 9.37 6.78
CA VAL A 368 21.31 9.67 5.62
C VAL A 368 19.86 9.41 5.98
#